data_AF-A0A7X8VTZ4-F1
#
_entry.id   AF-A0A7X8VTZ4-F1
#
_cell.length_a   1.000
_cell.length_b   1.000
_cell.length_c   1.000
_cell.angle_alpha   90.00
_cell.angle_beta   90.00
_cell.angle_gamma   90.00
#
_symmetry.space_group_name_H-M   'P 1'
#
loop_
_entity.id
_entity.type
_entity.pdbx_description
1 polymer ?
#
loop_
_entity_poly.entity_id
_entity_poly.type
_entity_poly.pdbx_seq_one_letter_code
_entity_poly.pdbx_strand_id
1 'polypeptide(L)'
;MEKLIKEFRSWDKENRDLYMELEEHDSCLYDRFKPVYEVLSYLEEKISKKELEATEDLNRIFVVGLEYLSDQFQTVKLYLEMNFNNDLHEMLKYDFVISAILFIEDFRYELKEQRAKADEDVLEDLAEELETIVTTKSLIPDNFKLYVDAVIHKAIGDIELTFNGIIDIFQSIGDTLGIATCKEEEVLLGKDI
;
A
#
# COMPACT_ATOMS: atom_id res chain seq x y z
N MET A 1 17.00 -6.85 -15.76
CA MET A 1 16.13 -7.94 -15.26
C MET A 1 16.81 -8.92 -14.29
N GLU A 2 17.82 -9.70 -14.66
CA GLU A 2 18.36 -10.76 -13.74
C GLU A 2 18.80 -10.25 -12.37
N LYS A 3 19.39 -9.05 -12.32
CA LYS A 3 19.75 -8.38 -11.06
C LYS A 3 18.52 -8.05 -10.21
N LEU A 4 17.49 -7.45 -10.82
CA LEU A 4 16.23 -7.09 -10.15
C LEU A 4 15.50 -8.31 -9.58
N ILE A 5 15.47 -9.43 -10.33
CA ILE A 5 14.90 -10.69 -9.84
C ILE A 5 15.64 -11.18 -8.59
N LYS A 6 16.99 -11.10 -8.57
CA LYS A 6 17.77 -11.47 -7.39
C LYS A 6 17.49 -10.54 -6.21
N GLU A 7 17.37 -9.24 -6.46
CA GLU A 7 17.05 -8.24 -5.43
C GLU A 7 15.66 -8.50 -4.83
N PHE A 8 14.64 -8.73 -5.67
CA PHE A 8 13.31 -9.07 -5.20
C PHE A 8 13.27 -10.39 -4.43
N ARG A 9 13.97 -11.45 -4.87
CA ARG A 9 14.06 -12.70 -4.10
C ARG A 9 14.72 -12.53 -2.74
N SER A 10 15.75 -11.68 -2.64
CA SER A 10 16.37 -11.35 -1.36
C SER A 10 15.40 -10.57 -0.48
N TRP A 11 14.76 -9.54 -1.04
CA TRP A 11 13.74 -8.76 -0.34
C TRP A 11 12.60 -9.65 0.15
N ASP A 12 12.05 -10.52 -0.70
CA ASP A 12 10.98 -11.45 -0.34
C ASP A 12 11.42 -12.32 0.84
N LYS A 13 12.59 -12.96 0.75
CA LYS A 13 13.11 -13.78 1.84
C LYS A 13 13.26 -13.02 3.17
N GLU A 14 13.62 -11.74 3.13
CA GLU A 14 13.80 -10.90 4.33
C GLU A 14 12.49 -10.35 4.91
N ASN A 15 11.42 -10.31 4.11
CA ASN A 15 10.15 -9.67 4.46
C ASN A 15 8.97 -10.65 4.51
N ARG A 16 9.17 -11.90 4.08
CA ARG A 16 8.11 -12.88 3.93
C ARG A 16 7.34 -13.14 5.21
N ASP A 17 8.05 -13.31 6.33
CA ASP A 17 7.40 -13.60 7.61
C ASP A 17 6.45 -12.47 8.01
N LEU A 18 6.87 -11.20 7.90
CA LEU A 18 5.99 -10.05 8.15
C LEU A 18 4.82 -10.01 7.17
N TYR A 19 5.06 -10.26 5.87
CA TYR A 19 3.99 -10.26 4.87
C TYR A 19 2.91 -11.31 5.16
N MET A 20 3.33 -12.53 5.52
CA MET A 20 2.42 -13.63 5.87
C MET A 20 1.65 -13.31 7.16
N GLU A 21 2.28 -12.75 8.17
CA GLU A 21 1.59 -12.36 9.41
C GLU A 21 0.54 -11.26 9.17
N LEU A 22 0.83 -10.29 8.29
CA LEU A 22 -0.17 -9.28 7.88
C LEU A 22 -1.37 -9.93 7.16
N GLU A 23 -1.13 -10.96 6.34
CA GLU A 23 -2.19 -11.74 5.68
C GLU A 23 -3.04 -12.52 6.69
N GLU A 24 -2.39 -13.27 7.59
CA GLU A 24 -3.06 -14.11 8.59
C GLU A 24 -3.93 -13.31 9.57
N HIS A 25 -3.62 -12.03 9.74
CA HIS A 25 -4.35 -11.11 10.59
C HIS A 25 -5.38 -10.23 9.86
N ASP A 26 -5.64 -10.48 8.57
CA ASP A 26 -6.52 -9.66 7.72
C ASP A 26 -6.20 -8.15 7.84
N SER A 27 -4.90 -7.81 7.88
CA SER A 27 -4.47 -6.43 8.02
C SER A 27 -4.71 -5.63 6.75
N CYS A 28 -5.19 -4.40 6.88
CA CYS A 28 -5.34 -3.51 5.72
C CYS A 28 -3.98 -3.12 5.09
N LEU A 29 -2.86 -3.29 5.81
CA LEU A 29 -1.52 -3.15 5.26
C LEU A 29 -1.21 -4.28 4.26
N TYR A 30 -1.69 -5.50 4.50
CA TYR A 30 -1.56 -6.59 3.54
C TYR A 30 -2.30 -6.25 2.23
N ASP A 31 -3.56 -5.80 2.33
CA ASP A 31 -4.36 -5.42 1.16
C ASP A 31 -3.68 -4.32 0.34
N ARG A 32 -3.00 -3.39 1.02
CA ARG A 32 -2.21 -2.31 0.39
C ARG A 32 -1.02 -2.85 -0.42
N PHE A 33 -0.33 -3.87 0.08
CA PHE A 33 0.89 -4.40 -0.54
C PHE A 33 0.63 -5.48 -1.58
N LYS A 34 -0.48 -6.22 -1.43
CA LYS A 34 -0.80 -7.40 -2.22
C LYS A 34 -0.73 -7.16 -3.74
N PRO A 35 -1.34 -6.12 -4.34
CA PRO A 35 -1.30 -5.96 -5.80
C PRO A 35 0.12 -5.84 -6.35
N VAL A 36 0.98 -5.12 -5.65
CA VAL A 36 2.38 -4.95 -6.06
C VAL A 36 3.15 -6.24 -5.87
N TYR A 37 3.01 -6.87 -4.70
CA TYR A 37 3.69 -8.13 -4.37
C TYR A 37 3.35 -9.25 -5.36
N GLU A 38 2.07 -9.42 -5.71
CA GLU A 38 1.62 -10.49 -6.61
C GLU A 38 2.08 -10.27 -8.05
N VAL A 39 2.05 -9.03 -8.54
CA VAL A 39 2.58 -8.70 -9.87
C VAL A 39 4.08 -9.00 -9.93
N LEU A 40 4.87 -8.57 -8.95
CA LEU A 40 6.30 -8.85 -8.94
C LEU A 40 6.59 -10.36 -8.83
N SER A 41 5.86 -11.07 -7.97
CA SER A 41 5.97 -12.52 -7.82
C SER A 41 5.65 -13.25 -9.13
N TYR A 42 4.59 -12.84 -9.82
CA TYR A 42 4.22 -13.39 -11.12
C TYR A 42 5.31 -13.13 -12.18
N LEU A 43 5.77 -11.89 -12.30
CA LEU A 43 6.81 -11.53 -13.27
C LEU A 43 8.12 -12.27 -12.98
N GLU A 44 8.51 -12.36 -11.71
CA GLU A 44 9.66 -13.14 -11.25
C GLU A 44 9.57 -14.60 -11.71
N GLU A 45 8.43 -15.24 -11.47
CA GLU A 45 8.20 -16.64 -11.80
C GLU A 45 8.27 -16.86 -13.32
N LYS A 46 7.51 -16.07 -14.08
CA LYS A 46 7.38 -16.22 -15.53
C LYS A 46 8.69 -15.94 -16.27
N ILE A 47 9.42 -14.91 -15.86
CA ILE A 47 10.72 -14.58 -16.47
C ILE A 47 11.76 -15.63 -16.10
N SER A 48 11.78 -16.09 -14.85
CA SER A 48 12.71 -17.14 -14.40
C SER A 48 12.51 -18.47 -15.13
N LYS A 49 11.26 -18.81 -15.44
CA LYS A 49 10.90 -19.99 -16.25
C LYS A 49 11.06 -19.78 -17.75
N LYS A 50 11.45 -18.56 -18.19
CA LYS A 50 11.54 -18.16 -19.61
C LYS A 50 10.20 -18.26 -20.35
N GLU A 51 9.09 -18.15 -19.64
CA GLU A 51 7.72 -18.09 -20.18
C GLU A 51 7.36 -16.67 -20.63
N LEU A 52 8.05 -15.66 -20.11
CA LEU A 52 7.89 -14.25 -20.44
C LEU A 52 9.25 -13.61 -20.74
N GLU A 53 9.31 -12.82 -21.82
CA GLU A 53 10.52 -12.07 -22.19
C GLU A 53 10.63 -10.79 -21.36
N ALA A 54 11.83 -10.49 -20.87
CA ALA A 54 12.10 -9.32 -20.06
C ALA A 54 12.19 -8.03 -20.90
N THR A 55 11.04 -7.46 -21.24
CA THR A 55 10.95 -6.18 -21.98
C THR A 55 11.35 -4.97 -21.13
N GLU A 56 11.60 -3.83 -21.75
CA GLU A 56 11.90 -2.57 -21.06
C GLU A 56 10.74 -2.14 -20.13
N ASP A 57 9.50 -2.24 -20.61
CA ASP A 57 8.30 -1.93 -19.82
C ASP A 57 8.18 -2.81 -18.57
N LEU A 58 8.41 -4.13 -18.71
CA LEU A 58 8.41 -5.04 -17.58
C LEU A 58 9.56 -4.74 -16.61
N ASN A 59 10.74 -4.35 -17.10
CA ASN A 59 11.82 -3.91 -16.21
C ASN A 59 11.40 -2.68 -15.43
N ARG A 60 10.72 -1.71 -16.06
CA ARG A 60 10.25 -0.49 -15.39
C ARG A 60 9.19 -0.80 -14.33
N ILE A 61 8.20 -1.63 -14.65
CA ILE A 61 7.20 -2.11 -13.69
C ILE A 61 7.90 -2.77 -12.50
N PHE A 62 8.88 -3.64 -12.76
CA PHE A 62 9.59 -4.36 -11.72
C PHE A 62 10.39 -3.43 -10.79
N VAL A 63 11.09 -2.44 -11.35
CA VAL A 63 11.84 -1.43 -10.57
C VAL A 63 10.90 -0.65 -9.67
N VAL A 64 9.84 -0.05 -10.24
CA VAL A 64 8.91 0.79 -9.48
C VAL A 64 8.21 -0.01 -8.38
N GLY A 65 7.79 -1.25 -8.66
CA GLY A 65 7.15 -2.09 -7.66
C GLY A 65 8.09 -2.49 -6.53
N LEU A 66 9.34 -2.83 -6.86
CA LEU A 66 10.32 -3.23 -5.85
C LEU A 66 10.74 -2.05 -4.97
N GLU A 67 10.92 -0.86 -5.56
CA GLU A 67 11.18 0.38 -4.81
C GLU A 67 10.02 0.69 -3.86
N TYR A 68 8.77 0.68 -4.36
CA TYR A 68 7.58 0.89 -3.53
C TYR A 68 7.48 -0.11 -2.38
N LEU A 69 7.60 -1.42 -2.64
CA LEU A 69 7.53 -2.43 -1.58
C LEU A 69 8.66 -2.27 -0.56
N SER A 70 9.88 -1.95 -1.02
CA SER A 70 11.02 -1.75 -0.12
C SER A 70 10.80 -0.57 0.81
N ASP A 71 10.37 0.57 0.28
CA ASP A 71 10.16 1.78 1.06
C ASP A 71 9.00 1.60 2.05
N GLN A 72 7.86 1.10 1.57
CA GLN A 72 6.66 0.95 2.40
C GLN A 72 6.85 -0.10 3.52
N PHE A 73 7.49 -1.24 3.24
CA PHE A 73 7.81 -2.22 4.28
C PHE A 73 8.81 -1.68 5.27
N GLN A 74 9.79 -0.89 4.82
CA GLN A 74 10.76 -0.30 5.73
C GLN A 74 10.07 0.68 6.69
N THR A 75 9.11 1.48 6.22
CA THR A 75 8.30 2.35 7.07
C THR A 75 7.47 1.55 8.09
N VAL A 76 6.80 0.48 7.66
CA VAL A 76 6.04 -0.39 8.59
C VAL A 76 6.96 -1.03 9.64
N LYS A 77 8.13 -1.54 9.23
CA LYS A 77 9.13 -2.08 10.15
C LYS A 77 9.62 -1.03 11.15
N LEU A 78 9.76 0.22 10.72
CA LEU A 78 10.15 1.32 11.58
C LEU A 78 9.11 1.60 12.67
N TYR A 79 7.81 1.64 12.31
CA TYR A 79 6.75 1.74 13.32
C TYR A 79 6.77 0.56 14.28
N LEU A 80 6.89 -0.66 13.75
CA LEU A 80 6.96 -1.88 14.54
C LEU A 80 8.10 -1.81 15.58
N GLU A 81 9.28 -1.37 15.17
CA GLU A 81 10.44 -1.23 16.04
C GLU A 81 10.29 -0.08 17.04
N MET A 82 9.99 1.13 16.55
CA MET A 82 10.06 2.37 17.33
C MET A 82 8.85 2.62 18.23
N ASN A 83 7.64 2.24 17.79
CA ASN A 83 6.39 2.55 18.46
C ASN A 83 5.82 1.33 19.20
N PHE A 84 6.10 0.12 18.70
CA PHE A 84 5.51 -1.13 19.19
C PHE A 84 6.52 -2.12 19.79
N ASN A 85 7.81 -1.77 19.88
CA ASN A 85 8.85 -2.63 20.46
C ASN A 85 8.89 -4.06 19.86
N ASN A 86 8.63 -4.18 18.56
CA ASN A 86 8.48 -5.44 17.82
C ASN A 86 7.26 -6.30 18.21
N ASP A 87 6.25 -5.72 18.89
CA ASP A 87 4.96 -6.38 19.13
C ASP A 87 4.00 -6.14 17.95
N LEU A 88 3.94 -7.11 17.03
CA LEU A 88 3.06 -7.03 15.87
C LEU A 88 1.57 -6.98 16.25
N HIS A 89 1.15 -7.72 17.27
CA HIS A 89 -0.26 -7.73 17.70
C HIS A 89 -0.68 -6.38 18.29
N GLU A 90 0.25 -5.64 18.92
CA GLU A 90 -0.01 -4.28 19.34
C GLU A 90 -0.10 -3.32 18.15
N MET A 91 0.82 -3.43 17.17
CA MET A 91 0.83 -2.62 15.95
C MET A 91 -0.45 -2.81 15.12
N LEU A 92 -0.93 -4.05 15.02
CA LEU A 92 -2.14 -4.40 14.26
C LEU A 92 -3.41 -3.70 14.77
N LYS A 93 -3.42 -3.19 16.00
CA LYS A 93 -4.53 -2.36 16.51
C LYS A 93 -4.57 -0.96 15.88
N TYR A 94 -3.49 -0.55 15.22
CA TYR A 94 -3.28 0.75 14.59
C TYR A 94 -2.99 0.63 13.10
N ASP A 95 -3.12 -0.55 12.50
CA ASP A 95 -2.76 -0.81 11.10
C ASP A 95 -3.51 0.12 10.14
N PHE A 96 -4.77 0.45 10.43
CA PHE A 96 -5.56 1.42 9.68
C PHE A 96 -4.97 2.84 9.76
N VAL A 97 -4.49 3.26 10.93
CA VAL A 97 -3.86 4.59 11.11
C VAL A 97 -2.56 4.65 10.33
N ILE A 98 -1.73 3.59 10.43
CA ILE A 98 -0.49 3.47 9.68
C ILE A 98 -0.77 3.49 8.17
N SER A 99 -1.77 2.73 7.71
CA SER A 99 -2.19 2.71 6.31
C SER A 99 -2.65 4.09 5.83
N ALA A 100 -3.37 4.84 6.67
CA ALA A 100 -3.78 6.22 6.36
C ALA A 100 -2.58 7.18 6.26
N ILE A 101 -1.56 7.04 7.11
CA ILE A 101 -0.32 7.83 7.02
C ILE A 101 0.37 7.56 5.68
N LEU A 102 0.59 6.29 5.34
CA LEU A 102 1.21 5.89 4.08
C LEU A 102 0.42 6.38 2.86
N PHE A 103 -0.92 6.35 2.94
CA PHE A 103 -1.78 6.90 1.90
C PHE A 103 -1.60 8.42 1.74
N ILE A 104 -1.54 9.18 2.84
CA ILE A 104 -1.36 10.65 2.78
C ILE A 104 -0.01 11.00 2.17
N GLU A 105 1.04 10.24 2.46
CA GLU A 105 2.36 10.42 1.85
C GLU A 105 2.31 10.24 0.32
N ASP A 106 1.74 9.13 -0.15
CA ASP A 106 1.54 8.87 -1.57
C ASP A 106 0.69 9.97 -2.22
N PHE A 107 -0.38 10.37 -1.54
CA PHE A 107 -1.32 11.37 -2.02
C PHE A 107 -0.65 12.74 -2.18
N ARG A 108 0.13 13.18 -1.19
CA ARG A 108 0.91 14.42 -1.25
C ARG A 108 1.94 14.38 -2.37
N TYR A 109 2.59 13.23 -2.59
CA TYR A 109 3.52 13.06 -3.72
C TYR A 109 2.80 13.26 -5.05
N GLU A 110 1.65 12.64 -5.24
CA GLU A 110 0.87 12.76 -6.48
C GLU A 110 0.34 14.20 -6.72
N LEU A 111 -0.16 14.86 -5.67
CA LEU A 111 -0.59 16.26 -5.74
C LEU A 111 0.54 17.17 -6.25
N LYS A 112 1.76 16.93 -5.78
CA LYS A 112 2.97 17.67 -6.19
C LYS A 112 3.33 17.39 -7.64
N GLU A 113 3.32 16.13 -8.07
CA GLU A 113 3.60 15.74 -9.46
C GLU A 113 2.57 16.35 -10.43
N GLN A 114 1.29 16.34 -10.07
CA GLN A 114 0.21 16.95 -10.87
C GLN A 114 0.17 18.48 -10.77
N ARG A 115 0.96 19.09 -9.86
CA ARG A 115 0.89 20.53 -9.53
C ARG A 115 -0.53 20.97 -9.14
N ALA A 116 -1.26 20.06 -8.48
CA ALA A 116 -2.59 20.32 -7.97
C ALA A 116 -2.55 21.34 -6.83
N LYS A 117 -3.57 22.20 -6.74
CA LYS A 117 -3.64 23.26 -5.72
C LYS A 117 -4.39 22.77 -4.47
N ALA A 118 -3.88 21.73 -3.84
CA ALA A 118 -4.40 21.28 -2.55
C ALA A 118 -3.90 22.17 -1.40
N ASP A 119 -4.62 22.14 -0.29
CA ASP A 119 -4.20 22.72 0.98
C ASP A 119 -3.19 21.76 1.65
N GLU A 120 -1.89 21.99 1.40
CA GLU A 120 -0.81 21.14 1.94
C GLU A 120 -0.73 21.21 3.46
N ASP A 121 -1.06 22.36 4.07
CA ASP A 121 -1.03 22.54 5.52
C ASP A 121 -2.07 21.61 6.19
N VAL A 122 -3.27 21.50 5.61
CA VAL A 122 -4.31 20.58 6.12
C VAL A 122 -3.88 19.12 6.05
N LEU A 123 -3.14 18.72 5.01
CA LEU A 123 -2.64 17.36 4.87
C LEU A 123 -1.46 17.07 5.83
N GLU A 124 -0.62 18.07 6.08
CA GLU A 124 0.46 17.98 7.06
C GLU A 124 -0.08 17.88 8.48
N ASP A 125 -1.04 18.73 8.85
CA ASP A 125 -1.74 18.68 10.15
C ASP A 125 -2.38 17.30 10.37
N LEU A 126 -3.02 16.74 9.33
CA LEU A 126 -3.60 15.41 9.40
C LEU A 126 -2.51 14.35 9.64
N ALA A 127 -1.41 14.38 8.88
CA ALA A 127 -0.31 13.44 9.05
C ALA A 127 0.27 13.50 10.48
N GLU A 128 0.49 14.70 11.03
CA GLU A 128 0.97 14.88 12.40
C GLU A 128 -0.02 14.34 13.46
N GLU A 129 -1.33 14.51 13.24
CA GLU A 129 -2.36 13.95 14.11
C GLU A 129 -2.32 12.41 14.10
N LEU A 130 -2.24 11.80 12.92
CA LEU A 130 -2.15 10.35 12.78
C LEU A 130 -0.87 9.80 13.44
N GLU A 131 0.26 10.47 13.24
CA GLU A 131 1.54 10.14 13.89
C GLU A 131 1.45 10.21 15.40
N THR A 132 0.77 11.24 15.92
CA THR A 132 0.50 11.39 17.35
C THR A 132 -0.30 10.20 17.86
N ILE A 133 -1.35 9.76 17.15
CA ILE A 133 -2.18 8.62 17.54
C ILE A 133 -1.33 7.35 17.68
N VAL A 134 -0.46 7.06 16.70
CA VAL A 134 0.43 5.89 16.73
C VAL A 134 1.45 6.00 17.87
N THR A 135 2.06 7.17 18.05
CA THR A 135 3.12 7.39 19.04
C THR A 135 2.59 7.37 20.47
N THR A 136 1.45 7.99 20.74
CA THR A 136 0.85 8.02 22.07
C THR A 136 -0.08 6.85 22.35
N LYS A 137 -0.30 5.97 21.36
CA LYS A 137 -1.21 4.82 21.43
C LYS A 137 -2.62 5.24 21.89
N SER A 138 -3.12 6.29 21.24
CA SER A 138 -4.42 6.90 21.54
C SER A 138 -5.57 6.01 21.05
N LEU A 139 -6.72 6.10 21.72
CA LEU A 139 -7.92 5.38 21.28
C LEU A 139 -8.39 5.92 19.93
N ILE A 140 -8.58 5.01 18.97
CA ILE A 140 -9.08 5.34 17.63
C ILE A 140 -10.62 5.40 17.69
N PRO A 141 -11.26 6.53 17.34
CA PRO A 141 -12.72 6.63 17.29
C PRO A 141 -13.32 5.74 16.19
N ASP A 142 -14.54 5.22 16.41
CA ASP A 142 -15.22 4.37 15.41
C ASP A 142 -15.45 5.09 14.06
N ASN A 143 -15.61 6.42 14.09
CA ASN A 143 -15.83 7.26 12.90
C ASN A 143 -14.53 7.78 12.26
N PHE A 144 -13.37 7.26 12.66
CA PHE A 144 -12.08 7.79 12.25
C PHE A 144 -11.86 7.75 10.74
N LYS A 145 -12.33 6.71 10.03
CA LYS A 145 -12.23 6.64 8.55
C LYS A 145 -12.94 7.84 7.90
N LEU A 146 -14.15 8.15 8.35
CA LEU A 146 -14.94 9.28 7.85
C LEU A 146 -14.27 10.63 8.14
N TYR A 147 -13.54 10.72 9.26
CA TYR A 147 -12.77 11.92 9.59
C TYR A 147 -11.61 12.12 8.61
N VAL A 148 -10.79 11.09 8.38
CA VAL A 148 -9.69 11.11 7.41
C VAL A 148 -10.21 11.50 6.02
N ASP A 149 -11.27 10.83 5.55
CA ASP A 149 -11.90 11.13 4.25
C ASP A 149 -12.37 12.57 4.15
N ALA A 150 -13.03 13.10 5.19
CA ALA A 150 -13.53 14.46 5.21
C ALA A 150 -12.41 15.51 5.19
N VAL A 151 -11.29 15.24 5.88
CA VAL A 151 -10.13 16.15 5.91
C VAL A 151 -9.42 16.15 4.55
N ILE A 152 -9.25 14.98 3.94
CA ILE A 152 -8.70 14.88 2.57
C ILE A 152 -9.60 15.63 1.59
N HIS A 153 -10.93 15.44 1.65
CA HIS A 153 -11.88 16.15 0.79
C HIS A 153 -11.79 17.66 0.97
N LYS A 154 -11.63 18.12 2.22
CA LYS A 154 -11.42 19.54 2.53
C LYS A 154 -10.13 20.06 1.92
N ALA A 155 -9.05 19.28 1.97
CA ALA A 155 -7.76 19.68 1.44
C ALA A 155 -7.77 19.82 -0.10
N ILE A 156 -8.49 18.96 -0.81
CA ILE A 156 -8.62 19.06 -2.27
C ILE A 156 -9.69 20.05 -2.73
N GLY A 157 -10.71 20.31 -1.93
CA GLY A 157 -11.85 21.14 -2.34
C GLY A 157 -12.53 20.61 -3.62
N ASP A 158 -12.77 21.49 -4.60
CA ASP A 158 -13.46 21.16 -5.85
C ASP A 158 -12.50 20.74 -6.99
N ILE A 159 -11.27 20.30 -6.67
CA ILE A 159 -10.32 19.86 -7.68
C ILE A 159 -10.81 18.55 -8.29
N GLU A 160 -11.03 18.53 -9.61
CA GLU A 160 -11.16 17.29 -10.38
C GLU A 160 -9.79 16.60 -10.45
N LEU A 161 -9.46 15.83 -9.41
CA LEU A 161 -8.26 15.02 -9.37
C LEU A 161 -8.59 13.58 -9.73
N THR A 162 -7.88 13.03 -10.71
CA THR A 162 -7.84 11.57 -10.87
C THR A 162 -6.60 11.08 -10.13
N PHE A 163 -6.81 10.54 -8.94
CA PHE A 163 -5.74 9.85 -8.21
C PHE A 163 -5.65 8.42 -8.73
N ASN A 164 -4.52 8.08 -9.34
CA ASN A 164 -4.18 6.70 -9.67
C ASN A 164 -2.92 6.37 -8.87
N GLY A 165 -3.10 5.87 -7.65
CA GLY A 165 -1.98 5.50 -6.80
C GLY A 165 -1.20 4.34 -7.40
N ILE A 166 0.02 4.10 -6.89
CA ILE A 166 0.82 2.93 -7.30
C ILE A 166 0.01 1.64 -7.14
N ILE A 167 -0.81 1.55 -6.10
CA ILE A 167 -1.69 0.39 -5.85
C ILE A 167 -2.67 0.18 -7.01
N ASP A 168 -3.38 1.22 -7.45
CA ASP A 168 -4.37 1.14 -8.55
C ASP A 168 -3.70 0.78 -9.89
N ILE A 169 -2.50 1.32 -10.12
CA ILE A 169 -1.69 1.00 -11.30
C ILE A 169 -1.32 -0.48 -11.28
N PHE A 170 -0.87 -1.01 -10.14
CA PHE A 170 -0.49 -2.42 -10.03
C PHE A 170 -1.68 -3.37 -10.04
N GLN A 171 -2.84 -2.97 -9.52
CA GLN A 171 -4.09 -3.71 -9.73
C GLN A 171 -4.42 -3.82 -11.22
N SER A 172 -4.37 -2.70 -11.94
CA SER A 172 -4.63 -2.67 -13.40
C SER A 172 -3.65 -3.53 -14.19
N ILE A 173 -2.37 -3.55 -13.78
CA ILE A 173 -1.35 -4.44 -14.36
C ILE A 173 -1.69 -5.91 -14.04
N GLY A 174 -2.06 -6.21 -12.79
CA GLY A 174 -2.48 -7.54 -12.36
C GLY A 174 -3.65 -8.07 -13.21
N ASP A 175 -4.69 -7.27 -13.38
CA ASP A 175 -5.85 -7.60 -14.21
C ASP A 175 -5.46 -7.88 -15.67
N THR A 176 -4.56 -7.04 -16.22
CA THR A 176 -4.04 -7.22 -17.59
C THR A 176 -3.25 -8.52 -17.75
N LEU A 177 -2.54 -8.93 -16.69
CA LEU A 177 -1.77 -10.18 -16.64
C LEU A 177 -2.63 -11.40 -16.27
N GLY A 178 -3.90 -11.21 -15.90
CA GLY A 178 -4.81 -12.28 -15.46
C GLY A 178 -4.53 -12.76 -14.03
N ILE A 179 -3.99 -11.89 -13.18
CA ILE A 179 -3.70 -12.16 -11.77
C ILE A 179 -4.87 -11.67 -10.93
N ALA A 180 -5.44 -12.54 -10.09
CA ALA A 180 -6.52 -12.17 -9.18
C ALA A 180 -5.97 -11.41 -7.95
N THR A 181 -5.74 -10.10 -8.11
CA THR A 181 -5.15 -9.26 -7.04
C THR A 181 -6.16 -8.86 -5.96
N CYS A 182 -7.45 -8.88 -6.25
CA CYS A 182 -8.51 -8.62 -5.28
C CYS A 182 -9.03 -9.92 -4.63
N LYS A 183 -9.32 -9.90 -3.32
CA LYS A 183 -10.33 -10.81 -2.77
C LYS A 183 -11.66 -10.31 -3.35
N GLU A 184 -12.19 -10.95 -4.39
CA GLU A 184 -13.61 -10.76 -4.73
C GLU A 184 -14.41 -11.30 -3.54
N GLU A 185 -14.85 -10.42 -2.63
CA GLU A 185 -16.08 -10.73 -1.90
C GLU A 185 -17.18 -10.77 -2.97
N GLU A 186 -17.50 -11.96 -3.45
CA GLU A 186 -18.79 -12.22 -4.07
C GLU A 186 -19.86 -11.84 -3.03
N VAL A 187 -20.28 -10.57 -3.02
CA VAL A 187 -21.55 -10.20 -2.44
C VAL A 187 -22.59 -10.84 -3.35
N LEU A 188 -22.99 -12.07 -3.01
CA LEU A 188 -24.18 -12.72 -3.51
C LEU A 188 -25.39 -11.89 -3.06
N LEU A 189 -25.64 -10.79 -3.77
CA LEU A 189 -26.89 -10.04 -3.70
C LEU A 189 -27.99 -10.95 -4.26
N GLY A 190 -28.77 -11.54 -3.36
CA GLY A 190 -30.16 -11.94 -3.57
C GLY A 190 -30.42 -12.91 -4.72
N LYS A 191 -30.48 -14.20 -4.40
CA LYS A 191 -31.59 -15.00 -4.93
C LYS A 191 -32.68 -15.03 -3.87
N ASP A 192 -33.57 -14.05 -3.96
CA ASP A 192 -34.93 -14.21 -3.43
C ASP A 192 -35.53 -15.47 -4.06
N ILE A 193 -35.92 -16.42 -3.21
CA ILE A 193 -36.97 -17.41 -3.48
C ILE A 193 -38.04 -17.19 -2.42
#